data_AF-A0A399RK31-F1
#
_entry.id   AF-A0A399RK31-F1
#
_cell.length_a   1.000
_cell.length_b   1.000
_cell.length_c   1.000
_cell.angle_alpha   90.00
_cell.angle_beta   90.00
_cell.angle_gamma   90.00
#
_symmetry.space_group_name_H-M   'P 1'
#
loop_
_entity.id
_entity.type
_entity.pdbx_description
1 polymer ?
#
loop_
_entity_poly.entity_id
_entity_poly.type
_entity_poly.pdbx_seq_one_letter_code
_entity_poly.pdbx_strand_id
1 'polypeptide(L)'
;MKYCSASFIVLASAALLTACGGEAGSDVPEAQDPDGAEVSLEEDTTEVVVADGEATEIVAETEDYDHEEHDHGEEAHDDHDHASDEPAARLGSHQHGNAMLAVTVQNSTISISFDAPLASFGAPESPQTDEDQAEIEAVQETLRDETNIVNLVGDVGCDLVSRSMSTRLANGHGELQTSAEYNCADVGALEAIRVVAFSAYPTLTEVEAVYVSDVTQNSAELTRANPELRIN
;
A
#
# COMPACT_ATOMS: atom_id res chain seq x y z
N MET A 1 2.12 -58.96 33.60
CA MET A 1 2.88 -58.53 34.79
C MET A 1 2.83 -57.01 34.83
N LYS A 2 2.35 -56.46 35.96
CA LYS A 2 2.13 -55.03 36.26
C LYS A 2 3.36 -54.49 36.99
N TYR A 3 3.85 -53.29 36.67
CA TYR A 3 4.54 -52.34 37.61
C TYR A 3 4.48 -50.92 37.00
N CYS A 4 3.68 -50.01 37.59
CA CYS A 4 4.06 -48.90 38.50
C CYS A 4 4.79 -47.76 37.76
N SER A 5 4.16 -46.63 37.41
CA SER A 5 3.58 -45.55 38.24
C SER A 5 4.51 -45.06 39.35
N ALA A 6 5.12 -43.90 39.13
CA ALA A 6 5.71 -43.05 40.17
C ALA A 6 5.41 -41.59 39.81
N SER A 7 4.44 -41.03 40.52
CA SER A 7 4.27 -39.59 40.69
C SER A 7 5.50 -38.98 41.34
N PHE A 8 5.94 -37.81 40.88
CA PHE A 8 6.75 -36.90 41.68
C PHE A 8 5.95 -35.64 41.99
N ILE A 9 5.89 -35.38 43.30
CA ILE A 9 5.19 -34.30 43.98
C ILE A 9 6.09 -33.07 44.02
N VAL A 10 5.49 -31.92 43.65
CA VAL A 10 5.63 -30.54 44.18
C VAL A 10 6.93 -30.14 44.88
N LEU A 11 7.53 -29.04 44.40
CA LEU A 11 8.17 -28.04 45.26
C LEU A 11 7.97 -26.64 44.66
N ALA A 12 7.07 -25.88 45.27
CA ALA A 12 6.93 -24.44 45.08
C ALA A 12 8.06 -23.73 45.84
N SER A 13 8.83 -22.90 45.14
CA SER A 13 9.81 -22.00 45.75
C SER A 13 9.34 -20.57 45.58
N ALA A 14 8.70 -20.05 46.62
CA ALA A 14 8.50 -18.62 46.83
C ALA A 14 9.76 -18.05 47.49
N ALA A 15 10.44 -17.12 46.81
CA ALA A 15 11.48 -16.29 47.41
C ALA A 15 10.94 -14.85 47.53
N LEU A 16 10.52 -14.49 48.73
CA LEU A 16 10.36 -13.12 49.19
C LEU A 16 11.77 -12.53 49.43
N LEU A 17 12.08 -11.41 48.78
CA LEU A 17 13.12 -10.50 49.24
C LEU A 17 12.50 -9.12 49.47
N THR A 18 12.55 -8.73 50.73
CA THR A 18 12.05 -7.48 51.31
C THR A 18 13.16 -6.43 51.31
N ALA A 19 12.81 -5.25 50.81
CA ALA A 19 13.26 -3.89 51.16
C ALA A 19 14.75 -3.49 51.02
N CYS A 20 14.96 -2.38 50.30
CA CYS A 20 15.65 -1.22 50.86
C CYS A 20 15.05 0.06 50.25
N GLY A 21 14.59 0.97 51.11
CA GLY A 21 14.17 2.31 50.73
C GLY A 21 15.38 3.24 50.58
N GLY A 22 15.23 4.24 49.71
CA GLY A 22 16.19 5.32 49.52
C GLY A 22 15.45 6.52 48.93
N GLU A 23 15.44 7.60 49.72
CA GLU A 23 14.72 8.85 49.51
C GLU A 23 15.56 9.84 48.69
N ALA A 24 14.85 10.73 47.97
CA ALA A 24 15.27 12.06 47.49
C ALA A 24 16.42 12.17 46.46
N GLY A 25 16.10 12.83 45.33
CA GLY A 25 17.06 13.31 44.34
C GLY A 25 16.36 13.86 43.11
N SER A 26 15.83 15.08 43.22
CA SER A 26 15.41 15.88 42.08
C SER A 26 16.65 16.34 41.31
N ASP A 27 16.77 15.94 40.04
CA ASP A 27 17.66 16.61 39.10
C ASP A 27 16.95 16.72 37.75
N VAL A 28 16.51 17.94 37.47
CA VAL A 28 16.07 18.44 36.17
C VAL A 28 17.32 18.69 35.34
N PRO A 29 17.47 18.13 34.13
CA PRO A 29 18.43 18.67 33.19
C PRO A 29 17.87 19.98 32.62
N GLU A 30 18.51 21.04 33.09
CA GLU A 30 18.49 22.43 32.63
C GLU A 30 18.53 22.55 31.09
N ALA A 31 17.61 23.36 30.56
CA ALA A 31 17.67 23.87 29.20
C ALA A 31 18.89 24.79 29.04
N GLN A 32 19.68 24.57 27.99
CA GLN A 32 20.71 25.51 27.58
C GLN A 32 20.36 26.06 26.20
N ASP A 33 19.82 27.27 26.22
CA ASP A 33 19.88 28.24 25.12
C ASP A 33 21.33 28.54 24.76
N PRO A 34 21.65 28.59 23.46
CA PRO A 34 22.51 29.64 22.96
C PRO A 34 21.74 30.56 22.00
N ASP A 35 21.53 31.78 22.49
CA ASP A 35 21.19 32.99 21.76
C ASP A 35 22.21 33.28 20.64
N GLY A 36 21.70 33.75 19.49
CA GLY A 36 22.37 34.77 18.69
C GLY A 36 23.42 34.32 17.67
N ALA A 37 22.96 34.00 16.46
CA ALA A 37 23.76 34.16 15.24
C ALA A 37 22.88 34.52 14.04
N GLU A 38 22.50 35.79 14.01
CA GLU A 38 22.55 36.73 12.89
C GLU A 38 22.35 36.15 11.47
N VAL A 39 21.22 36.54 10.90
CA VAL A 39 20.80 36.35 9.51
C VAL A 39 21.71 37.18 8.59
N SER A 40 22.46 36.52 7.71
CA SER A 40 23.01 37.15 6.50
C SER A 40 22.24 36.65 5.29
N LEU A 41 21.39 37.52 4.76
CA LEU A 41 20.85 37.45 3.41
C LEU A 41 21.99 37.84 2.46
N GLU A 42 22.50 36.87 1.70
CA GLU A 42 23.30 37.16 0.52
C GLU A 42 22.45 36.78 -0.70
N GLU A 43 21.97 37.82 -1.38
CA GLU A 43 21.30 37.76 -2.67
C GLU A 43 22.33 37.34 -3.73
N ASP A 44 22.29 36.07 -4.16
CA ASP A 44 23.04 35.64 -5.34
C ASP A 44 22.19 35.91 -6.59
N THR A 45 22.34 37.12 -7.12
CA THR A 45 21.88 37.49 -8.45
C THR A 45 22.86 36.92 -9.47
N THR A 46 22.62 35.70 -9.95
CA THR A 46 23.34 35.21 -11.13
C THR A 46 22.71 35.79 -12.41
N GLU A 47 23.53 36.58 -13.08
CA GLU A 47 23.29 37.38 -14.28
C GLU A 47 22.94 36.51 -15.50
N VAL A 48 21.83 36.85 -16.16
CA VAL A 48 21.44 36.32 -17.47
C VAL A 48 22.29 37.01 -18.54
N VAL A 49 23.24 36.29 -19.12
CA VAL A 49 23.94 36.71 -20.33
C VAL A 49 23.07 36.44 -21.56
N VAL A 50 22.64 37.54 -22.17
CA VAL A 50 21.94 37.63 -23.44
C VAL A 50 22.94 37.33 -24.57
N ALA A 51 22.68 36.30 -25.37
CA ALA A 51 23.36 36.10 -26.65
C ALA A 51 22.37 36.46 -27.78
N ASP A 52 22.74 37.52 -28.48
CA ASP A 52 22.20 38.03 -29.73
C ASP A 52 22.30 36.97 -30.85
N GLY A 53 21.24 36.82 -31.64
CA GLY A 53 21.13 35.80 -32.68
C GLY A 53 19.91 35.96 -33.57
N GLU A 54 19.90 37.09 -34.28
CA GLU A 54 19.31 37.40 -35.60
C GLU A 54 18.01 36.71 -36.06
N ALA A 55 17.03 37.57 -36.35
CA ALA A 55 15.76 37.29 -36.99
C ALA A 55 15.88 36.86 -38.46
N THR A 56 15.04 35.93 -38.87
CA THR A 56 14.47 35.89 -40.23
C THR A 56 12.97 35.65 -40.16
N GLU A 57 12.23 36.66 -40.61
CA GLU A 57 10.81 36.59 -40.94
C GLU A 57 10.54 35.46 -41.92
N ILE A 58 9.48 34.68 -41.71
CA ILE A 58 8.66 34.21 -42.82
C ILE A 58 7.18 34.34 -42.43
N VAL A 59 6.50 35.04 -43.33
CA VAL A 59 5.09 35.45 -43.42
C VAL A 59 4.05 34.37 -43.12
N ALA A 60 2.95 34.84 -42.55
CA ALA A 60 1.66 34.18 -42.56
C ALA A 60 1.07 34.17 -43.98
N GLU A 61 0.51 33.05 -44.41
CA GLU A 61 -0.66 33.07 -45.26
C GLU A 61 -1.56 31.88 -44.94
N THR A 62 -2.85 32.20 -44.85
CA THR A 62 -4.03 31.35 -44.74
C THR A 62 -4.32 30.62 -46.05
N GLU A 63 -5.43 29.87 -46.08
CA GLU A 63 -6.08 29.22 -47.24
C GLU A 63 -5.66 27.75 -47.41
N ASP A 64 -6.52 26.77 -47.70
CA ASP A 64 -7.98 26.64 -47.79
C ASP A 64 -8.28 25.13 -47.61
N TYR A 65 -9.53 24.79 -47.32
CA TYR A 65 -10.06 23.44 -47.34
C TYR A 65 -10.06 22.88 -48.77
N ASP A 66 -9.55 21.68 -49.00
CA ASP A 66 -10.11 20.83 -50.06
C ASP A 66 -10.06 19.35 -49.65
N HIS A 67 -11.24 18.72 -49.76
CA HIS A 67 -11.51 17.33 -49.46
C HIS A 67 -11.39 16.54 -50.78
N GLU A 68 -10.36 15.72 -50.91
CA GLU A 68 -10.25 14.75 -52.00
C GLU A 68 -10.40 13.34 -51.42
N GLU A 69 -11.49 12.70 -51.81
CA GLU A 69 -11.79 11.31 -51.50
C GLU A 69 -10.83 10.39 -52.26
N HIS A 70 -10.09 9.56 -51.51
CA HIS A 70 -9.30 8.48 -52.09
C HIS A 70 -9.95 7.13 -51.76
N ASP A 71 -10.71 6.65 -52.73
CA ASP A 71 -11.06 5.24 -52.92
C ASP A 71 -9.77 4.46 -53.25
N HIS A 72 -9.34 3.58 -52.35
CA HIS A 72 -8.44 2.48 -52.67
C HIS A 72 -8.93 1.20 -52.00
N GLY A 73 -9.34 0.29 -52.87
CA GLY A 73 -9.71 -1.08 -52.55
C GLY A 73 -8.62 -1.89 -51.86
N GLU A 74 -9.13 -2.97 -51.31
CA GLU A 74 -8.57 -3.97 -50.42
C GLU A 74 -7.20 -4.51 -50.83
N GLU A 75 -6.29 -4.68 -49.85
CA GLU A 75 -5.49 -5.89 -49.67
C GLU A 75 -4.99 -5.98 -48.21
N ALA A 76 -4.95 -7.21 -47.71
CA ALA A 76 -4.68 -7.58 -46.32
C ALA A 76 -3.23 -7.33 -45.87
N HIS A 77 -3.08 -6.79 -44.66
CA HIS A 77 -1.88 -6.88 -43.82
C HIS A 77 -2.35 -7.09 -42.37
N ASP A 78 -2.38 -8.33 -41.89
CA ASP A 78 -1.30 -9.00 -41.13
C ASP A 78 -1.06 -8.33 -39.77
N ASP A 79 -1.80 -8.88 -38.79
CA ASP A 79 -1.49 -9.03 -37.38
C ASP A 79 -0.31 -8.23 -36.81
N HIS A 80 -0.64 -7.13 -36.14
CA HIS A 80 0.18 -6.61 -35.04
C HIS A 80 -0.66 -6.60 -33.77
N ASP A 81 -0.93 -7.80 -33.25
CA ASP A 81 -1.24 -8.00 -31.84
C ASP A 81 -0.01 -7.55 -31.04
N HIS A 82 -0.05 -6.32 -30.53
CA HIS A 82 0.75 -5.96 -29.37
C HIS A 82 0.18 -6.70 -28.16
N ALA A 83 0.48 -8.00 -28.07
CA ALA A 83 0.47 -8.71 -26.82
C ALA A 83 1.57 -8.07 -25.96
N SER A 84 1.19 -7.01 -25.25
CA SER A 84 1.88 -6.58 -24.05
C SER A 84 1.82 -7.78 -23.11
N ASP A 85 2.89 -8.57 -23.10
CA ASP A 85 3.23 -9.58 -22.08
C ASP A 85 3.53 -8.87 -20.75
N GLU A 86 2.62 -7.99 -20.34
CA GLU A 86 2.57 -7.40 -19.02
C GLU A 86 1.76 -8.38 -18.17
N PRO A 87 2.27 -8.82 -17.00
CA PRO A 87 1.51 -9.70 -16.13
C PRO A 87 0.20 -9.01 -15.82
N ALA A 88 -0.93 -9.57 -16.29
CA ALA A 88 -2.27 -8.98 -16.29
C ALA A 88 -2.48 -7.99 -15.13
N ALA A 89 -2.06 -6.74 -15.37
CA ALA A 89 -2.29 -5.67 -14.44
C ALA A 89 -3.80 -5.51 -14.48
N ARG A 90 -4.45 -5.63 -13.33
CA ARG A 90 -5.89 -5.46 -13.22
C ARG A 90 -6.19 -3.98 -13.48
N LEU A 91 -6.17 -3.57 -14.73
CA LEU A 91 -6.51 -2.23 -15.21
C LEU A 91 -8.05 -2.10 -15.23
N GLY A 92 -8.67 -2.41 -14.10
CA GLY A 92 -10.10 -2.23 -13.91
C GLY A 92 -10.45 -0.75 -13.83
N SER A 93 -11.71 -0.42 -14.07
CA SER A 93 -12.26 0.88 -13.70
C SER A 93 -12.05 1.09 -12.19
N HIS A 94 -10.99 1.82 -11.85
CA HIS A 94 -10.66 2.21 -10.49
C HIS A 94 -11.71 3.17 -9.98
N GLN A 95 -12.80 2.61 -9.50
CA GLN A 95 -13.86 3.36 -8.84
C GLN A 95 -13.34 3.74 -7.46
N HIS A 96 -13.39 5.03 -7.17
CA HIS A 96 -12.96 5.58 -5.89
C HIS A 96 -13.65 4.84 -4.73
N GLY A 97 -12.85 4.45 -3.74
CA GLY A 97 -13.34 3.68 -2.59
C GLY A 97 -13.51 2.19 -2.81
N ASN A 98 -13.15 1.65 -3.98
CA ASN A 98 -13.21 0.21 -4.27
C ASN A 98 -11.79 -0.34 -4.33
N ALA A 99 -11.55 -1.43 -3.61
CA ALA A 99 -10.27 -2.13 -3.63
C ALA A 99 -10.44 -3.59 -4.03
N MET A 100 -9.35 -4.20 -4.47
CA MET A 100 -9.26 -5.63 -4.70
C MET A 100 -8.40 -6.28 -3.60
N LEU A 101 -8.89 -7.37 -3.04
CA LEU A 101 -8.15 -8.24 -2.12
C LEU A 101 -8.07 -9.64 -2.73
N ALA A 102 -6.86 -10.16 -2.93
CA ALA A 102 -6.67 -11.55 -3.28
C ALA A 102 -5.88 -12.26 -2.18
N VAL A 103 -6.38 -13.43 -1.76
CA VAL A 103 -5.73 -14.29 -0.78
C VAL A 103 -5.54 -15.67 -1.38
N THR A 104 -4.31 -16.16 -1.37
CA THR A 104 -3.98 -17.50 -1.84
C THR A 104 -3.36 -18.29 -0.70
N VAL A 105 -3.80 -19.54 -0.53
CA VAL A 105 -3.23 -20.48 0.44
C VAL A 105 -2.67 -21.67 -0.32
N GLN A 106 -1.39 -21.94 -0.12
CA GLN A 106 -0.71 -23.10 -0.69
C GLN A 106 0.26 -23.67 0.34
N ASN A 107 0.15 -24.97 0.62
CA ASN A 107 0.93 -25.63 1.67
C ASN A 107 0.79 -24.92 3.04
N SER A 108 1.87 -24.33 3.53
CA SER A 108 1.93 -23.57 4.79
C SER A 108 2.00 -22.05 4.54
N THR A 109 1.89 -21.62 3.28
CA THR A 109 2.05 -20.22 2.88
C THR A 109 0.70 -19.57 2.64
N ILE A 110 0.51 -18.38 3.21
CA ILE A 110 -0.59 -17.48 2.88
C ILE A 110 -0.01 -16.25 2.17
N SER A 111 -0.43 -16.02 0.94
CA SER A 111 -0.09 -14.83 0.15
C SER A 111 -1.29 -13.91 0.06
N ILE A 112 -1.08 -12.63 0.33
CA ILE A 112 -2.12 -11.59 0.30
C ILE A 112 -1.66 -10.50 -0.65
N SER A 113 -2.51 -10.11 -1.60
CA SER A 113 -2.35 -8.87 -2.36
C SER A 113 -3.55 -7.96 -2.14
N PHE A 114 -3.28 -6.68 -1.99
CA PHE A 114 -4.32 -5.67 -1.86
C PHE A 114 -3.95 -4.47 -2.73
N ASP A 115 -4.85 -4.13 -3.65
CA ASP A 115 -4.72 -3.04 -4.61
C ASP A 115 -5.90 -2.08 -4.43
N ALA A 116 -5.63 -0.79 -4.32
CA ALA A 116 -6.69 0.21 -4.27
C ALA A 116 -6.24 1.60 -4.74
N PRO A 117 -7.15 2.45 -5.22
CA PRO A 117 -6.85 3.84 -5.50
C PRO A 117 -6.34 4.55 -4.24
N LEU A 118 -5.29 5.36 -4.37
CA LEU A 118 -4.75 6.16 -3.26
C LEU A 118 -5.80 7.11 -2.65
N ALA A 119 -6.78 7.56 -3.46
CA ALA A 119 -7.93 8.33 -3.00
C ALA A 119 -8.78 7.59 -1.95
N SER A 120 -8.82 6.24 -2.00
CA SER A 120 -9.46 5.39 -0.98
C SER A 120 -8.77 5.47 0.38
N PHE A 121 -7.58 6.09 0.44
CA PHE A 121 -6.82 6.35 1.66
C PHE A 121 -6.69 7.85 1.98
N GLY A 122 -7.41 8.71 1.24
CA GLY A 122 -7.47 10.16 1.50
C GLY A 122 -6.46 10.99 0.71
N ALA A 123 -5.70 10.39 -0.21
CA ALA A 123 -4.82 11.15 -1.10
C ALA A 123 -5.63 11.94 -2.17
N PRO A 124 -5.07 13.02 -2.74
CA PRO A 124 -5.70 13.78 -3.81
C PRO A 124 -6.07 12.94 -5.04
N GLU A 125 -7.24 13.22 -5.59
CA GLU A 125 -7.69 12.71 -6.89
C GLU A 125 -7.03 13.59 -7.96
N SER A 126 -5.94 13.12 -8.59
CA SER A 126 -5.09 13.90 -9.51
C SER A 126 -4.06 14.80 -8.84
N PRO A 127 -3.00 14.20 -8.25
CA PRO A 127 -1.83 14.96 -7.80
C PRO A 127 -1.16 15.65 -9.01
N GLN A 128 -0.97 16.96 -8.93
CA GLN A 128 -0.31 17.77 -9.97
C GLN A 128 0.82 18.65 -9.42
N THR A 129 0.88 18.81 -8.10
CA THR A 129 1.81 19.70 -7.42
C THR A 129 2.76 18.93 -6.50
N ASP A 130 3.86 19.57 -6.12
CA ASP A 130 4.79 19.01 -5.13
C ASP A 130 4.11 18.83 -3.75
N GLU A 131 3.09 19.63 -3.44
CA GLU A 131 2.29 19.49 -2.22
C GLU A 131 1.45 18.19 -2.24
N ASP A 132 0.79 17.88 -3.36
CA ASP A 132 0.04 16.63 -3.52
C ASP A 132 0.96 15.40 -3.42
N GLN A 133 2.19 15.51 -3.94
CA GLN A 133 3.19 14.44 -3.83
C GLN A 133 3.58 14.20 -2.37
N ALA A 134 3.75 15.25 -1.57
CA ALA A 134 4.05 15.12 -0.14
C ALA A 134 2.88 14.47 0.63
N GLU A 135 1.63 14.76 0.27
CA GLU A 135 0.46 14.09 0.87
C GLU A 135 0.41 12.59 0.53
N ILE A 136 0.73 12.23 -0.72
CA ILE A 136 0.82 10.83 -1.13
C ILE A 136 1.92 10.11 -0.34
N GLU A 137 3.09 10.73 -0.19
CA GLU A 137 4.19 10.16 0.60
C GLU A 137 3.81 9.96 2.06
N ALA A 138 3.10 10.91 2.67
CA ALA A 138 2.59 10.79 4.03
C ALA A 138 1.56 9.67 4.18
N VAL A 139 0.65 9.51 3.22
CA VAL A 139 -0.30 8.38 3.17
C VAL A 139 0.47 7.07 3.09
N GLN A 140 1.50 6.97 2.24
CA GLN A 140 2.31 5.77 2.14
C GLN A 140 3.12 5.47 3.40
N GLU A 141 3.69 6.48 4.06
CA GLU A 141 4.45 6.30 5.31
C GLU A 141 3.54 5.79 6.42
N THR A 142 2.37 6.43 6.59
CA THR A 142 1.32 5.95 7.51
C THR A 142 0.95 4.50 7.18
N LEU A 143 0.80 4.19 5.89
CA LEU A 143 0.47 2.84 5.47
C LEU A 143 1.63 1.85 5.74
N ARG A 144 2.88 2.26 5.71
CA ARG A 144 4.02 1.37 6.03
C ARG A 144 4.11 1.09 7.53
N ASP A 145 3.92 2.12 8.36
CA ASP A 145 4.15 2.07 9.80
C ASP A 145 2.99 1.43 10.56
N GLU A 146 1.75 1.72 10.18
CA GLU A 146 0.58 1.37 10.98
C GLU A 146 -0.28 0.23 10.40
N THR A 147 0.00 -0.21 9.17
CA THR A 147 -1.03 -0.95 8.44
C THR A 147 -1.09 -2.44 8.78
N ASN A 148 -2.20 -2.78 9.41
CA ASN A 148 -2.93 -4.01 9.14
C ASN A 148 -4.08 -3.64 8.19
N ILE A 149 -4.00 -3.92 6.88
CA ILE A 149 -5.15 -3.77 5.96
C ILE A 149 -6.16 -4.87 6.26
N VAL A 150 -5.63 -6.08 6.45
CA VAL A 150 -6.39 -7.28 6.80
C VAL A 150 -5.88 -7.89 8.09
N ASN A 151 -6.75 -8.66 8.73
CA ASN A 151 -6.42 -9.57 9.81
C ASN A 151 -6.80 -11.00 9.43
N LEU A 152 -5.92 -11.96 9.74
CA LEU A 152 -6.20 -13.38 9.62
C LEU A 152 -6.97 -13.84 10.87
N VAL A 153 -8.21 -14.28 10.69
CA VAL A 153 -9.05 -14.74 11.80
C VAL A 153 -8.90 -16.25 11.95
N GLY A 154 -8.50 -16.69 13.14
CA GLY A 154 -8.22 -18.08 13.46
C GLY A 154 -6.89 -18.24 14.20
N ASP A 155 -6.62 -19.44 14.72
CA ASP A 155 -5.36 -19.75 15.43
C ASP A 155 -4.30 -20.30 14.46
N VAL A 156 -4.01 -19.50 13.42
CA VAL A 156 -3.26 -19.94 12.21
C VAL A 156 -1.75 -20.01 12.44
N GLY A 157 -1.24 -19.29 13.46
CA GLY A 157 0.17 -19.28 13.83
C GLY A 157 1.11 -18.81 12.72
N CYS A 158 0.87 -17.63 12.16
CA CYS A 158 1.60 -17.09 11.01
C CYS A 158 2.76 -16.17 11.40
N ASP A 159 3.93 -16.41 10.81
CA ASP A 159 5.08 -15.51 10.81
C ASP A 159 5.14 -14.73 9.48
N LEU A 160 5.35 -13.41 9.53
CA LEU A 160 5.53 -12.60 8.33
C LEU A 160 6.88 -12.92 7.66
N VAL A 161 6.83 -13.39 6.41
CA VAL A 161 8.02 -13.71 5.60
C VAL A 161 8.48 -12.49 4.81
N SER A 162 7.55 -11.84 4.13
CA SER A 162 7.83 -10.65 3.35
C SER A 162 6.61 -9.74 3.27
N ARG A 163 6.87 -8.45 3.09
CA ARG A 163 5.86 -7.45 2.78
C ARG A 163 6.45 -6.48 1.77
N SER A 164 5.64 -6.09 0.79
CA SER A 164 5.98 -5.02 -0.13
C SER A 164 4.84 -4.02 -0.23
N MET A 165 5.20 -2.77 -0.49
CA MET A 165 4.26 -1.69 -0.73
C MET A 165 4.87 -0.76 -1.76
N SER A 166 4.09 -0.47 -2.80
CA SER A 166 4.47 0.43 -3.88
C SER A 166 3.27 1.22 -4.33
N THR A 167 3.52 2.38 -4.93
CA THR A 167 2.48 3.17 -5.58
C THR A 167 2.77 3.31 -7.04
N ARG A 168 1.73 3.32 -7.86
CA ARG A 168 1.83 3.65 -9.28
C ARG A 168 1.03 4.92 -9.53
N LEU A 169 1.67 5.89 -10.18
CA LEU A 169 1.05 7.14 -10.59
C LEU A 169 0.99 7.13 -12.12
N ALA A 170 -0.20 7.28 -12.69
CA ALA A 170 -0.39 7.37 -14.13
C ALA A 170 -1.60 8.26 -14.45
N ASN A 171 -1.44 9.22 -15.35
CA ASN A 171 -2.52 10.09 -15.84
C ASN A 171 -3.33 10.79 -14.74
N GLY A 172 -2.69 11.20 -13.64
CA GLY A 172 -3.40 11.81 -12.50
C GLY A 172 -4.19 10.81 -11.66
N HIS A 173 -3.95 9.52 -11.79
CA HIS A 173 -4.50 8.50 -10.91
C HIS A 173 -3.37 7.81 -10.16
N GLY A 174 -3.57 7.65 -8.86
CA GLY A 174 -2.66 6.95 -7.98
C GLY A 174 -3.25 5.63 -7.50
N GLU A 175 -2.46 4.57 -7.59
CA GLU A 175 -2.76 3.23 -7.08
C GLU A 175 -1.80 2.92 -5.94
N LEU A 176 -2.33 2.36 -4.85
CA LEU A 176 -1.56 1.64 -3.86
C LEU A 176 -1.59 0.15 -4.20
N GLN A 177 -0.42 -0.47 -4.24
CA GLN A 177 -0.28 -1.91 -4.34
C GLN A 177 0.51 -2.43 -3.14
N THR A 178 -0.05 -3.43 -2.47
CA THR A 178 0.58 -4.06 -1.32
C THR A 178 0.55 -5.57 -1.50
N SER A 179 1.61 -6.22 -1.02
CA SER A 179 1.62 -7.67 -0.88
C SER A 179 2.26 -8.08 0.44
N ALA A 180 1.80 -9.21 0.97
CA ALA A 180 2.38 -9.84 2.14
C ALA A 180 2.38 -11.36 1.96
N GLU A 181 3.46 -11.98 2.40
CA GLU A 181 3.58 -13.43 2.47
C GLU A 181 3.82 -13.85 3.91
N TYR A 182 3.08 -14.85 4.34
CA TYR A 182 3.16 -15.44 5.67
C TYR A 182 3.48 -16.92 5.58
N ASN A 183 4.31 -17.41 6.50
CA ASN A 183 4.49 -18.83 6.74
C ASN A 183 3.74 -19.20 8.02
N CYS A 184 2.80 -20.12 7.92
CA CYS A 184 1.83 -20.42 8.96
C CYS A 184 1.95 -21.86 9.46
N ALA A 185 1.83 -22.04 10.77
CA ALA A 185 1.89 -23.34 11.42
C ALA A 185 0.67 -24.22 11.09
N ASP A 186 -0.52 -23.63 11.01
CA ASP A 186 -1.77 -24.36 10.72
C ASP A 186 -2.72 -23.52 9.87
N VAL A 187 -2.57 -23.58 8.55
CA VAL A 187 -3.48 -22.90 7.60
C VAL A 187 -4.91 -23.43 7.67
N GLY A 188 -5.13 -24.63 8.20
CA GLY A 188 -6.47 -25.22 8.37
C GLY A 188 -7.27 -24.56 9.48
N ALA A 189 -6.61 -23.82 10.37
CA ALA A 189 -7.26 -23.03 11.42
C ALA A 189 -7.72 -21.64 10.93
N LEU A 190 -7.51 -21.28 9.66
CA LEU A 190 -8.00 -20.03 9.09
C LEU A 190 -9.52 -20.07 8.91
N GLU A 191 -10.23 -19.17 9.59
CA GLU A 191 -11.69 -19.10 9.57
C GLU A 191 -12.22 -18.00 8.65
N ALA A 192 -11.55 -16.85 8.64
CA ALA A 192 -11.93 -15.70 7.83
C ALA A 192 -10.74 -14.76 7.57
N ILE A 193 -10.89 -13.93 6.53
CA ILE A 193 -10.05 -12.76 6.29
C ILE A 193 -10.90 -11.53 6.60
N ARG A 194 -10.48 -10.72 7.58
CA ARG A 194 -11.17 -9.49 7.96
C ARG A 194 -10.45 -8.27 7.41
N VAL A 195 -11.12 -7.46 6.61
CA VAL A 195 -10.63 -6.14 6.20
C VAL A 195 -10.85 -5.15 7.34
N VAL A 196 -9.76 -4.76 8.01
CA VAL A 196 -9.80 -3.79 9.13
C VAL A 196 -9.61 -2.35 8.65
N ALA A 197 -9.08 -2.16 7.43
CA ALA A 197 -8.83 -0.86 6.80
C ALA A 197 -10.08 0.05 6.74
N PHE A 198 -11.29 -0.50 6.64
CA PHE A 198 -12.55 0.26 6.64
C PHE A 198 -12.75 1.19 7.84
N SER A 199 -12.08 0.90 8.96
CA SER A 199 -12.17 1.67 10.20
C SER A 199 -11.27 2.91 10.17
N ALA A 200 -10.08 2.78 9.56
CA ALA A 200 -9.10 3.85 9.46
C ALA A 200 -9.36 4.76 8.24
N TYR A 201 -9.94 4.20 7.17
CA TYR A 201 -10.13 4.88 5.89
C TYR A 201 -11.62 4.93 5.52
N PRO A 202 -12.32 6.04 5.83
CA PRO A 202 -13.74 6.19 5.53
C PRO A 202 -14.07 6.16 4.04
N THR A 203 -13.14 6.62 3.20
CA THR A 203 -13.26 6.67 1.74
C THR A 203 -13.13 5.31 1.09
N LEU A 204 -12.55 4.31 1.75
CA LEU A 204 -12.66 2.91 1.38
C LEU A 204 -14.08 2.42 1.71
N THR A 205 -14.89 2.16 0.70
CA THR A 205 -16.30 1.79 0.83
C THR A 205 -16.56 0.31 0.57
N GLU A 206 -15.81 -0.27 -0.36
CA GLU A 206 -15.98 -1.65 -0.80
C GLU A 206 -14.63 -2.31 -1.07
N VAL A 207 -14.55 -3.62 -0.79
CA VAL A 207 -13.41 -4.46 -1.16
C VAL A 207 -13.95 -5.72 -1.83
N GLU A 208 -13.62 -5.90 -3.09
CA GLU A 208 -13.82 -7.16 -3.81
C GLU A 208 -12.76 -8.16 -3.33
N ALA A 209 -13.16 -9.16 -2.56
CA ALA A 209 -12.26 -10.14 -1.98
C ALA A 209 -12.39 -11.47 -2.71
N VAL A 210 -11.27 -12.09 -3.04
CA VAL A 210 -11.19 -13.43 -3.62
C VAL A 210 -10.21 -14.25 -2.82
N TYR A 211 -10.61 -15.48 -2.48
CA TYR A 211 -9.79 -16.46 -1.79
C TYR A 211 -9.63 -17.70 -2.65
N VAL A 212 -8.42 -18.24 -2.72
CA VAL A 212 -8.11 -19.47 -3.45
C VAL A 212 -7.18 -20.35 -2.61
N SER A 213 -7.48 -21.64 -2.55
CA SER A 213 -6.64 -22.66 -1.93
C SER A 213 -6.68 -23.95 -2.75
N ASP A 214 -5.92 -24.96 -2.33
CA ASP A 214 -5.92 -26.28 -2.97
C ASP A 214 -7.29 -26.99 -2.96
N VAL A 215 -8.20 -26.59 -2.04
CA VAL A 215 -9.48 -27.27 -1.81
C VAL A 215 -10.71 -26.39 -2.00
N THR A 216 -10.56 -25.07 -2.00
CA THR A 216 -11.70 -24.14 -2.00
C THR A 216 -11.34 -22.83 -2.67
N GLN A 217 -12.29 -22.28 -3.43
CA GLN A 217 -12.27 -20.91 -3.93
C GLN A 217 -13.54 -20.20 -3.45
N ASN A 218 -13.42 -18.96 -3.01
CA ASN A 218 -14.53 -18.12 -2.58
C ASN A 218 -14.30 -16.67 -3.02
N SER A 219 -15.37 -15.90 -3.13
CA SER A 219 -15.32 -14.46 -3.37
C SER A 219 -16.47 -13.75 -2.68
N ALA A 220 -16.25 -12.52 -2.21
CA ALA A 220 -17.30 -11.68 -1.65
C ALA A 220 -16.99 -10.20 -1.84
N GLU A 221 -18.03 -9.39 -1.97
CA GLU A 221 -17.96 -7.94 -1.79
C GLU A 221 -18.04 -7.64 -0.29
N LEU A 222 -16.97 -7.05 0.24
CA LEU A 222 -16.86 -6.68 1.65
C LEU A 222 -17.12 -5.19 1.80
N THR A 223 -17.76 -4.82 2.90
CA THR A 223 -18.03 -3.42 3.26
C THR A 223 -17.76 -3.22 4.75
N ARG A 224 -17.83 -1.98 5.23
CA ARG A 224 -17.77 -1.70 6.68
C ARG A 224 -18.81 -2.48 7.49
N ALA A 225 -20.00 -2.73 6.92
CA ALA A 225 -21.07 -3.48 7.57
C ALA A 225 -20.82 -5.00 7.56
N ASN A 226 -20.07 -5.50 6.58
CA ASN A 226 -19.70 -6.90 6.43
C ASN A 226 -18.23 -7.02 6.00
N PRO A 227 -17.25 -6.85 6.92
CA PRO A 227 -15.84 -6.71 6.57
C PRO A 227 -15.10 -8.05 6.47
N GLU A 228 -15.79 -9.20 6.47
CA GLU A 228 -15.17 -10.52 6.55
C GLU A 228 -15.51 -11.40 5.35
N LEU A 229 -14.46 -11.95 4.72
CA LEU A 229 -14.57 -13.09 3.83
C LEU A 229 -14.38 -14.37 4.65
N ARG A 230 -15.45 -15.14 4.84
CA ARG A 230 -15.40 -16.44 5.53
C ARG A 230 -14.92 -17.54 4.59
N ILE A 231 -14.08 -18.43 5.10
CA ILE A 231 -13.52 -19.56 4.32
C ILE A 231 -14.36 -20.83 4.49
N ASN A 232 -15.22 -20.87 5.52
CA ASN A 232 -15.96 -22.05 5.98
C ASN A 232 -17.47 -21.79 6.07
#